data_AF-A0A2S6GTK5-F1
#
_entry.id   AF-A0A2S6GTK5-F1
#
_cell.length_a   1.000
_cell.length_b   1.000
_cell.length_c   1.000
_cell.angle_alpha   90.00
_cell.angle_beta   90.00
_cell.angle_gamma   90.00
#
_symmetry.space_group_name_H-M   'P 1'
#
loop_
_entity.id
_entity.type
_entity.pdbx_description
1 polymer ?
#
loop_
_entity_poly.entity_id
_entity_poly.type
_entity_poly.pdbx_seq_one_letter_code
_entity_poly.pdbx_strand_id
1 'polypeptide(L)' 'MCAECGADLTVPVDRVALPPSAPAKVGNGLAMPVLMPPRTYAVDPEPSGAPWREWASVTPEEAAA' A
#
# COMPACT_ATOMS: atom_id res chain seq x y z
N MET A 1 -0.50 -2.18 -18.24
CA MET A 1 -0.89 -3.47 -17.63
C MET A 1 -0.85 -3.36 -16.11
N CYS A 2 -1.83 -3.91 -15.40
CA CYS A 2 -1.83 -4.02 -13.94
C CYS A 2 -0.72 -4.98 -13.48
N ALA A 3 0.10 -4.56 -12.52
CA ALA A 3 1.24 -5.35 -12.04
C ALA A 3 0.84 -6.60 -11.24
N GLU A 4 -0.37 -6.63 -10.67
CA GLU A 4 -0.86 -7.75 -9.86
C GLU A 4 -1.54 -8.83 -10.70
N CYS A 5 -2.49 -8.45 -11.55
CA CYS A 5 -3.33 -9.39 -12.31
C CYS A 5 -3.00 -9.48 -13.80
N GLY A 6 -2.10 -8.65 -14.32
CA GLY A 6 -1.72 -8.66 -15.73
C GLY A 6 -2.79 -8.14 -16.70
N ALA A 7 -3.89 -7.57 -16.20
CA ALA A 7 -4.92 -7.01 -17.06
C ALA A 7 -4.48 -5.70 -17.72
N ASP A 8 -4.88 -5.48 -18.97
CA ASP A 8 -4.64 -4.21 -19.66
C ASP A 8 -5.50 -3.08 -19.10
N LEU A 9 -4.91 -1.88 -19.06
CA LEU A 9 -5.63 -0.68 -18.66
C LEU A 9 -6.43 -0.20 -19.87
N THR A 10 -7.76 -0.17 -19.74
CA THR A 10 -8.67 0.26 -20.81
C THR A 10 -8.89 1.77 -20.84
N VAL A 11 -8.52 2.46 -19.75
CA VAL A 11 -8.60 3.92 -19.62
C VAL A 11 -7.34 4.47 -18.94
N PRO A 12 -6.94 5.73 -19.23
CA PRO A 12 -5.85 6.39 -18.51
C PRO A 12 -6.15 6.51 -17.01
N VAL A 13 -5.12 6.34 -16.19
CA VAL A 13 -5.15 6.50 -14.74
C VAL A 13 -4.02 7.42 -14.27
N ASP A 14 -4.29 8.20 -13.22
CA ASP A 14 -3.34 9.15 -12.65
C ASP A 14 -2.76 8.66 -11.32
N ARG A 15 -1.46 8.90 -11.09
CA ARG A 15 -0.82 8.57 -9.82
C ARG A 15 -1.14 9.64 -8.78
N VAL A 16 -1.56 9.23 -7.58
CA VAL A 16 -1.79 10.10 -6.43
C VAL A 16 -0.95 9.67 -5.23
N ALA A 17 -0.84 10.55 -4.23
CA ALA A 17 -0.23 10.21 -2.95
C ALA A 17 -1.09 9.16 -2.22
N LEU A 18 -0.43 8.19 -1.57
CA LEU A 18 -1.13 7.19 -0.77
C LEU A 18 -1.77 7.87 0.46
N PRO A 19 -3.09 7.78 0.65
CA PRO A 19 -3.73 8.31 1.86
C PRO A 19 -3.14 7.62 3.10
N PRO A 20 -2.87 8.35 4.21
CA PRO A 20 -2.35 7.75 5.44
C PRO A 20 -3.24 6.62 6.01
N SER A 21 -4.55 6.68 5.74
CA SER A 21 -5.52 5.68 6.16
C SER A 21 -5.68 4.52 5.18
N ALA A 22 -4.94 4.48 4.07
CA ALA A 22 -5.05 3.42 3.07
C ALA A 22 -4.78 2.00 3.62
N PRO A 23 -3.88 1.79 4.60
CA PRO A 23 -3.70 0.47 5.21
C PRO A 23 -4.91 0.01 6.05
N ALA A 24 -5.75 0.94 6.52
CA ALA A 24 -6.89 0.63 7.37
C ALA A 24 -8.06 0.07 6.55
N LYS A 25 -8.35 -1.23 6.74
CA LYS A 25 -9.48 -1.91 6.05
C LYS A 25 -10.80 -1.79 6.81
N VAL A 26 -10.75 -1.51 8.11
CA VAL A 26 -11.91 -1.47 9.01
C VAL A 26 -11.80 -0.25 9.93
N GLY A 27 -12.90 0.49 10.09
CA GLY A 27 -13.04 1.58 11.05
C GLY A 27 -14.38 1.47 11.78
N ASN A 28 -14.38 1.58 13.12
CA ASN A 28 -15.59 1.41 13.96
C ASN A 28 -16.36 0.10 13.70
N GLY A 29 -15.63 -0.99 13.42
CA GLY A 29 -16.23 -2.30 13.11
C GLY A 29 -16.87 -2.41 11.72
N LEU A 30 -16.76 -1.38 10.88
CA LEU A 30 -17.28 -1.35 9.52
C LEU A 30 -16.15 -1.34 8.50
N ALA A 31 -16.36 -2.00 7.36
CA ALA A 31 -15.43 -1.94 6.25
C ALA A 31 -15.30 -0.49 5.76
N MET A 32 -14.06 -0.06 5.52
CA MET A 32 -13.81 1.28 5.00
C MET A 32 -14.30 1.38 3.54
N PRO A 33 -14.96 2.49 3.15
CA PRO A 33 -15.31 2.74 1.75
C PRO A 33 -14.04 2.93 0.90
N VAL A 34 -14.21 2.97 -0.42
CA VAL A 34 -13.11 3.32 -1.33
C VAL A 34 -12.63 4.74 -1.00
N LEU A 35 -11.34 4.85 -0.69
CA LEU A 35 -10.71 6.09 -0.19
C LEU A 35 -10.05 6.93 -1.29
N MET A 36 -10.04 6.44 -2.53
CA MET A 36 -9.38 7.12 -3.65
C MET A 36 -10.39 7.47 -4.75
N PRO A 37 -10.19 8.59 -5.47
CA PRO A 37 -11.00 8.94 -6.63
C PRO A 37 -10.93 7.85 -7.72
N PRO A 38 -11.98 7.72 -8.55
CA PRO A 38 -11.94 6.83 -9.69
C PRO A 38 -10.81 7.22 -10.65
N ARG A 39 -10.25 6.22 -11.35
CA ARG A 39 -9.11 6.38 -12.28
C ARG A 39 -7.83 6.91 -11.63
N THR A 40 -7.61 6.61 -10.34
CA THR A 40 -6.36 6.91 -9.66
C THR A 40 -5.72 5.66 -9.08
N TYR A 41 -4.40 5.71 -8.90
CA TYR A 41 -3.65 4.69 -8.17
C TYR A 41 -2.60 5.34 -7.27
N ALA A 42 -2.25 4.67 -6.18
CA ALA A 42 -1.15 5.05 -5.32
C ALA A 42 -0.15 3.90 -5.23
N VAL A 43 1.13 4.25 -5.02
CA VAL A 43 2.19 3.28 -4.74
C VAL A 43 2.57 3.47 -3.29
N ASP A 44 2.56 2.38 -2.53
CA ASP A 44 3.05 2.38 -1.16
C ASP A 44 4.56 2.61 -1.15
N PRO A 45 5.06 3.73 -0.57
CA PRO A 45 6.48 4.01 -0.51
C PRO A 45 7.22 3.10 0.46
N GLU A 46 6.50 2.56 1.45
CA GLU A 46 7.02 1.64 2.44
C GLU A 46 6.10 0.43 2.47
N PRO A 47 6.14 -0.39 1.40
CA PRO A 47 5.28 -1.56 1.32
C PRO A 47 5.62 -2.44 2.50
N SER A 48 4.77 -2.43 3.53
CA SER A 48 4.88 -3.37 4.64
C SER A 48 4.71 -4.75 4.02
N GLY A 49 5.82 -5.44 3.79
CA GLY A 49 5.82 -6.57 2.88
C GLY A 49 7.21 -7.13 2.69
N ALA A 50 7.28 -8.24 1.96
CA ALA A 50 8.53 -8.89 1.66
C ALA A 50 9.55 -7.96 0.98
N PRO A 51 10.86 -8.20 1.19
CA PRO A 51 11.41 -9.28 2.00
C PRO A 51 11.43 -8.92 3.48
N TRP A 52 10.63 -9.63 4.28
CA TRP A 52 10.69 -9.54 5.73
C TRP A 52 12.04 -10.07 6.18
N ARG A 53 12.73 -9.30 7.03
CA ARG A 53 13.88 -9.81 7.78
C ARG A 53 13.38 -10.39 9.10
N GLU A 54 13.98 -11.49 9.52
CA GLU A 54 13.74 -12.03 10.86
C GLU A 54 14.15 -10.98 11.90
N TRP A 55 13.33 -10.77 12.92
CA TRP A 55 13.64 -9.83 14.00
C TRP A 55 14.99 -10.13 14.66
N ALA A 56 15.34 -11.41 14.79
CA ALA A 56 16.63 -11.86 15.31
C ALA A 56 17.85 -11.42 14.47
N SER A 57 17.62 -11.02 13.21
CA SER A 57 18.67 -10.53 12.31
C SER A 57 18.87 -9.01 12.36
N VAL A 58 18.02 -8.27 13.07
CA VAL A 58 18.08 -6.80 13.18
C VAL A 58 18.90 -6.42 14.40
N THR A 59 19.91 -5.59 14.20
CA THR A 59 20.74 -5.05 15.29
C THR A 59 19.98 -3.98 16.08
N PRO A 60 20.30 -3.75 17.36
CA PRO A 60 19.70 -2.68 18.16
C PRO A 60 19.83 -1.30 17.50
N GLU A 61 20.93 -1.03 16.82
CA GLU A 61 21.16 0.22 16.09
C GLU A 61 20.26 0.35 14.85
N GLU A 62 20.09 -0.73 14.08
CA GLU A 62 19.13 -0.76 12.96
C GLU A 62 17.68 -0.60 13.44
N ALA A 63 17.33 -1.17 14.60
CA ALA A 63 15.98 -1.10 15.16
C ALA A 63 15.61 0.29 15.73
N ALA A 64 16.60 1.13 16.04
CA ALA A 64 16.42 2.44 16.65
C ALA A 64 16.44 3.61 15.66
N ALA A 65 16.73 3.35 14.37
CA ALA A 65 16.77 4.33 13.29
C ALA A 65 15.37 4.59 12.70
#